data_AF-A0AAW1ME30-F1
#
_entry.id   AF-A0AAW1ME30-F1
#
_cell.length_a   1.000
_cell.length_b   1.000
_cell.length_c   1.000
_cell.angle_alpha   90.00
_cell.angle_beta   90.00
_cell.angle_gamma   90.00
#
_symmetry.space_group_name_H-M   'P 1'
#
loop_
_entity.id
_entity.type
_entity.pdbx_description
1 polymer ?
#
loop_
_entity_poly.entity_id
_entity_poly.type
_entity_poly.pdbx_seq_one_letter_code
_entity_poly.pdbx_strand_id
1 'polypeptide(L)'
;MKETADSIKTENAILAEEISKLKPFETFLDEKHVQVTYSLYLTMVDGKVINALTGTSSQRCYICQCKPTEMNNLKNIKSFAIDEQNFQYGLSPLHARIKFLECILHISYKLDLQATTTRGASNAQKERIQERKQQIQKKLWHELGLRVDKVVQGGGTSNTGNVARRFFENPKEVAEITGVDENLIARFQTILAILTSGYELDHNKFDKFATETAELFIRKYGWYRMPVTVHKILIHGSQAIKHMLLPIGMLSEEAQEACNKIYKRFREHHTHLQRKSSRINTTRDLLHMLLVASDPVISRLRSSSKIHQRKLPNNALELIKFETDVKENKPSADDPEEEEDESEEEIEEEELNFF
;
A
#
# COMPACT_ATOMS: atom_id res chain seq x y z
N MET A 1 22.13 -13.60 2.74
CA MET A 1 22.25 -12.93 4.06
C MET A 1 20.89 -12.91 4.73
N LYS A 2 20.83 -12.88 6.06
CA LYS A 2 19.60 -12.62 6.79
C LYS A 2 19.44 -11.11 6.95
N GLU A 3 18.21 -10.63 6.84
CA GLU A 3 17.89 -9.21 6.97
C GLU A 3 17.83 -8.82 8.46
N THR A 4 18.92 -8.22 8.95
CA THR A 4 19.07 -7.70 10.32
C THR A 4 19.13 -6.17 10.32
N ALA A 5 18.81 -5.54 11.46
CA ALA A 5 18.88 -4.09 11.60
C ALA A 5 20.28 -3.53 11.27
N ASP A 6 21.34 -4.24 11.67
CA ASP A 6 22.72 -3.84 11.37
C ASP A 6 23.03 -3.95 9.88
N SER A 7 22.60 -5.03 9.21
CA SER A 7 22.75 -5.16 7.76
C SER A 7 22.02 -4.06 7.01
N ILE A 8 20.80 -3.71 7.42
CA ILE A 8 20.00 -2.64 6.80
C ILE A 8 20.74 -1.30 6.91
N LYS A 9 21.23 -0.96 8.10
CA LYS A 9 21.95 0.31 8.33
C LYS A 9 23.26 0.37 7.54
N THR A 10 23.98 -0.74 7.49
CA THR A 10 25.26 -0.83 6.77
C THR A 10 25.05 -0.65 5.27
N GLU A 11 24.12 -1.39 4.67
CA GLU A 11 23.81 -1.26 3.24
C GLU A 11 23.27 0.13 2.90
N ASN A 12 22.42 0.71 3.75
CA ASN A 12 21.93 2.07 3.54
C ASN A 12 23.04 3.12 3.60
N ALA A 13 24.02 2.96 4.50
CA ALA A 13 25.18 3.86 4.56
C ALA A 13 26.06 3.75 3.32
N ILE A 14 26.30 2.53 2.82
CA ILE A 14 27.04 2.28 1.58
C ILE A 14 26.32 2.93 0.40
N LEU A 15 25.02 2.69 0.24
CA LEU A 15 24.21 3.28 -0.83
C LEU A 15 24.18 4.81 -0.74
N ALA A 16 24.04 5.39 0.46
CA ALA A 16 24.07 6.84 0.63
C ALA A 16 25.43 7.44 0.21
N GLU A 17 26.54 6.77 0.53
CA GLU A 17 27.87 7.16 0.09
C GLU A 17 28.01 7.08 -1.44
N GLU A 18 27.54 6.00 -2.07
CA GLU A 18 27.54 5.85 -3.53
C GLU A 18 26.71 6.93 -4.21
N ILE A 19 25.51 7.23 -3.70
CA ILE A 19 24.62 8.28 -4.20
C ILE A 19 25.30 9.65 -4.09
N SER A 20 25.98 9.94 -2.98
CA SER A 20 26.68 11.21 -2.79
C SER A 20 27.84 11.43 -3.78
N LYS A 21 28.35 10.34 -4.36
CA LYS A 21 29.44 10.34 -5.36
C LYS A 21 28.94 10.32 -6.80
N LEU A 22 27.63 10.26 -7.04
CA LEU A 22 27.07 10.27 -8.38
C LEU A 22 27.41 11.59 -9.09
N LYS A 23 27.96 11.47 -10.29
CA LYS A 23 28.22 12.61 -11.17
C LYS A 23 27.07 12.76 -12.16
N PRO A 24 26.75 14.00 -12.59
CA PRO A 24 25.82 14.20 -13.68
C PRO A 24 26.25 13.42 -14.92
N PHE A 25 25.28 12.90 -15.67
CA PHE A 25 25.53 12.30 -16.97
C PHE A 25 25.48 13.37 -18.04
N GLU A 26 26.54 13.47 -18.83
CA GLU A 26 26.69 14.46 -19.89
C GLU A 26 26.78 13.75 -21.24
N THR A 27 26.00 14.21 -22.21
CA THR A 27 26.01 13.67 -23.56
C THR A 27 25.65 14.75 -24.58
N PHE A 28 25.92 14.48 -25.86
CA PHE A 28 25.50 15.33 -26.97
C PHE A 28 24.43 14.60 -27.76
N LEU A 29 23.26 15.23 -27.89
CA LEU A 29 22.11 14.71 -28.62
C LEU A 29 21.69 15.76 -29.65
N ASP A 30 21.82 15.45 -30.93
CA ASP A 30 21.59 16.38 -32.05
C ASP A 30 22.28 17.74 -31.87
N GLU A 31 23.60 17.69 -31.60
CA GLU A 31 24.47 18.87 -31.34
C GLU A 31 24.11 19.68 -30.08
N LYS A 32 23.14 19.24 -29.28
CA LYS A 32 22.80 19.87 -28.00
C LYS A 32 23.49 19.15 -26.87
N HIS A 33 24.14 19.91 -25.99
CA HIS A 33 24.66 19.41 -24.74
C HIS A 33 23.50 19.13 -23.77
N VAL A 34 23.37 17.87 -23.36
CA VAL A 34 22.37 17.41 -22.40
C VAL A 34 23.09 16.97 -21.13
N GLN A 35 22.70 17.57 -20.01
CA GLN A 35 23.18 17.19 -18.69
C GLN A 35 22.01 16.65 -17.86
N VAL A 36 22.19 15.46 -17.28
CA VAL A 36 21.19 14.79 -16.45
C VAL A 36 21.73 14.67 -15.03
N THR A 37 21.00 15.27 -14.09
CA THR A 37 21.27 15.17 -12.64
C THR A 37 20.32 14.19 -11.97
N TYR A 38 20.74 13.60 -10.87
CA TYR A 38 19.98 12.56 -10.17
C TYR A 38 19.49 13.04 -8.80
N SER A 39 18.24 12.71 -8.47
CA SER A 39 17.67 12.85 -7.13
C SER A 39 16.96 11.56 -6.78
N LEU A 40 17.49 10.85 -5.79
CA LEU A 40 17.05 9.50 -5.43
C LEU A 40 16.36 9.54 -4.06
N TYR A 41 15.22 8.87 -3.96
CA TYR A 41 14.42 8.80 -2.74
C TYR A 41 14.20 7.34 -2.34
N LEU A 42 14.44 7.01 -1.07
CA LEU A 42 14.30 5.66 -0.54
C LEU A 42 12.85 5.39 -0.12
N THR A 43 11.91 5.43 -1.05
CA THR A 43 10.48 5.24 -0.76
C THR A 43 10.01 3.79 -0.89
N MET A 44 10.73 2.98 -1.66
CA MET A 44 10.41 1.57 -1.91
C MET A 44 10.97 0.68 -0.79
N VAL A 45 10.57 0.95 0.45
CA VAL A 45 11.02 0.20 1.62
C VAL A 45 9.85 -0.14 2.53
N ASP A 46 9.92 -1.31 3.16
CA ASP A 46 8.88 -1.74 4.09
C ASP A 46 9.01 -1.02 5.45
N GLY A 47 7.98 -1.16 6.28
CA GLY A 47 7.99 -0.56 7.61
C GLY A 47 9.07 -1.11 8.54
N LYS A 48 9.60 -2.31 8.29
CA LYS A 48 10.64 -2.92 9.13
C LYS A 48 12.00 -2.29 8.83
N VAL A 49 12.31 -2.05 7.56
CA VAL A 49 13.48 -1.30 7.10
C VAL A 49 13.44 0.12 7.65
N ILE A 50 12.31 0.82 7.51
CA ILE A 50 12.15 2.18 8.05
C ILE A 50 12.42 2.20 9.55
N ASN A 51 11.81 1.28 10.31
CA ASN A 51 12.03 1.20 11.76
C ASN A 51 13.51 0.96 12.14
N ALA A 52 14.23 0.15 11.35
CA ALA A 52 15.65 -0.06 11.57
C ALA A 52 16.45 1.24 11.31
N LEU A 53 16.12 1.99 10.26
CA LEU A 53 16.79 3.23 9.89
C LEU A 53 16.52 4.37 10.88
N THR A 54 15.28 4.53 11.31
CA THR A 54 14.85 5.61 12.22
C THR A 54 15.02 5.27 13.70
N GLY A 55 15.41 4.02 14.02
CA GLY A 55 15.47 3.55 15.41
C GLY A 55 14.11 3.50 16.10
N THR A 56 13.01 3.43 15.35
CA THR A 56 11.65 3.37 15.90
C THR A 56 11.12 1.95 16.00
N SER A 57 10.07 1.77 16.81
CA SER A 57 9.33 0.51 16.84
C SER A 57 8.13 0.54 15.89
N SER A 58 7.64 -0.63 15.49
CA SER A 58 6.44 -0.77 14.64
C SER A 58 5.15 -0.19 15.25
N GLN A 59 5.17 0.15 16.54
CA GLN A 59 4.05 0.75 17.27
C GLN A 59 4.16 2.26 17.39
N ARG A 60 5.29 2.87 17.04
CA ARG A 60 5.47 4.33 17.09
C ARG A 60 5.43 4.90 15.68
N CYS A 61 4.88 6.10 15.55
CA CYS A 61 4.98 6.83 14.29
C CYS A 61 6.44 7.27 14.08
N TYR A 62 7.07 6.89 12.97
CA TYR A 62 8.45 7.32 12.70
C TYR A 62 8.58 8.81 12.37
N ILE A 63 7.47 9.47 12.02
CA ILE A 63 7.44 10.90 11.65
C ILE A 63 7.41 11.79 12.91
N CYS A 64 6.56 11.45 13.88
CA CYS A 64 6.31 12.29 15.07
C CYS A 64 6.58 11.59 16.42
N GLN A 65 7.05 10.34 16.40
CA GLN A 65 7.36 9.52 17.58
C GLN A 65 6.18 9.23 18.55
N CYS A 66 4.96 9.59 18.15
CA CYS A 66 3.73 9.39 18.93
C CYS A 66 3.53 7.91 19.27
N LYS A 67 3.17 7.65 20.53
CA LYS A 67 2.86 6.30 21.02
C LYS A 67 1.39 5.94 20.74
N PRO A 68 1.03 4.64 20.67
CA PRO A 68 -0.36 4.22 20.44
C PRO A 68 -1.37 4.76 21.46
N THR A 69 -0.93 5.08 22.68
CA THR A 69 -1.77 5.66 23.74
C THR A 69 -2.15 7.11 23.49
N GLU A 70 -1.38 7.82 22.66
CA GLU A 70 -1.51 9.25 22.41
C GLU A 70 -2.12 9.54 21.02
N MET A 71 -2.16 8.54 20.12
CA MET A 71 -2.60 8.70 18.72
C MET A 71 -4.05 9.16 18.56
N ASN A 72 -4.91 8.97 19.56
CA ASN A 72 -6.30 9.44 19.53
C ASN A 72 -6.45 10.87 20.08
N ASN A 73 -5.39 11.51 20.58
CA ASN A 73 -5.47 12.87 21.13
C ASN A 73 -5.02 13.91 20.09
N LEU A 74 -5.94 14.34 19.24
CA LEU A 74 -5.66 15.30 18.16
C LEU A 74 -5.05 16.62 18.63
N LYS A 75 -5.37 17.08 19.85
CA LYS A 75 -4.83 18.33 20.41
C LYS A 75 -3.33 18.23 20.64
N ASN A 76 -2.88 17.09 21.18
CA ASN A 76 -1.47 16.85 21.43
C ASN A 76 -0.70 16.54 20.15
N ILE A 77 -1.38 15.99 19.13
CA ILE A 77 -0.74 15.56 17.90
C ILE A 77 -0.07 16.73 17.15
N LYS A 78 -0.70 17.91 17.14
CA LYS A 78 -0.13 19.12 16.52
C LYS A 78 1.10 19.68 17.26
N SER A 79 1.39 19.18 18.47
CA SER A 79 2.52 19.63 19.29
C SER A 79 3.77 18.76 19.17
N PHE A 80 3.68 17.58 18.54
CA PHE A 80 4.85 16.72 18.38
C PHE A 80 5.84 17.32 17.38
N ALA A 81 7.12 17.24 17.71
CA ALA A 81 8.19 17.56 16.78
C ALA A 81 8.16 16.56 15.61
N ILE A 82 8.19 17.10 14.39
CA ILE A 82 8.20 16.33 13.16
C ILE A 82 9.63 16.34 12.63
N ASP A 83 10.13 15.16 12.30
CA ASP A 83 11.39 15.01 11.59
C ASP A 83 11.12 14.95 10.08
N GLU A 84 11.30 16.08 9.40
CA GLU A 84 11.03 16.22 7.97
C GLU A 84 11.91 15.32 7.10
N GLN A 85 13.08 14.89 7.59
CA GLN A 85 13.94 13.98 6.84
C GLN A 85 13.27 12.62 6.64
N ASN A 86 12.38 12.22 7.55
CA ASN A 86 11.69 10.93 7.47
C ASN A 86 10.62 10.87 6.37
N PHE A 87 10.27 11.99 5.73
CA PHE A 87 9.42 11.97 4.53
C PHE A 87 10.12 11.36 3.31
N GLN A 88 11.45 11.26 3.31
CA GLN A 88 12.21 10.58 2.25
C GLN A 88 11.86 9.09 2.11
N TYR A 89 11.29 8.48 3.15
CA TYR A 89 10.82 7.10 3.17
C TYR A 89 9.43 6.91 2.55
N GLY A 90 8.77 8.01 2.16
CA GLY A 90 7.46 7.99 1.54
C GLY A 90 6.33 7.50 2.45
N LEU A 91 5.16 7.32 1.84
CA LEU A 91 4.00 6.68 2.44
C LEU A 91 3.71 5.40 1.67
N SER A 92 3.76 4.26 2.37
CA SER A 92 3.60 2.92 1.82
C SER A 92 2.10 2.60 1.56
N PRO A 93 1.58 2.75 0.32
CA PRO A 93 0.15 2.73 0.04
C PRO A 93 -0.43 1.30 0.02
N LEU A 94 0.38 0.30 -0.33
CA LEU A 94 -0.03 -1.12 -0.28
C LEU A 94 -0.35 -1.52 1.14
N HIS A 95 0.61 -1.30 2.04
CA HIS A 95 0.44 -1.62 3.45
C HIS A 95 -0.63 -0.74 4.10
N ALA A 96 -0.84 0.48 3.61
CA ALA A 96 -1.95 1.31 4.05
C ALA A 96 -3.30 0.62 3.85
N ARG A 97 -3.60 0.13 2.64
CA ARG A 97 -4.88 -0.55 2.37
C ARG A 97 -5.11 -1.74 3.30
N ILE A 98 -4.09 -2.57 3.49
CA ILE A 98 -4.17 -3.74 4.39
C ILE A 98 -4.40 -3.29 5.85
N LYS A 99 -3.70 -2.25 6.32
CA LYS A 99 -3.82 -1.76 7.70
C LYS A 99 -5.16 -1.06 7.96
N PHE A 100 -5.74 -0.41 6.96
CA PHE A 100 -7.09 0.16 7.04
C PHE A 100 -8.15 -0.94 7.08
N LEU A 101 -8.02 -2.00 6.27
CA LEU A 101 -8.86 -3.20 6.35
C LEU A 101 -8.81 -3.82 7.75
N GLU A 102 -7.60 -4.10 8.27
CA GLU A 102 -7.41 -4.64 9.62
C GLU A 102 -8.01 -3.73 10.71
N CYS A 103 -7.91 -2.40 10.53
CA CYS A 103 -8.51 -1.44 11.44
C CYS A 103 -10.03 -1.61 11.53
N ILE A 104 -10.72 -1.66 10.39
CA ILE A 104 -12.18 -1.82 10.33
C ILE A 104 -12.59 -3.18 10.90
N LEU A 105 -11.90 -4.25 10.53
CA LEU A 105 -12.17 -5.59 11.05
C LEU A 105 -12.03 -5.66 12.57
N HIS A 106 -10.95 -5.11 13.14
CA HIS A 106 -10.73 -5.14 14.58
C HIS A 106 -11.70 -4.24 15.37
N ILE A 107 -12.13 -3.12 14.80
CA ILE A 107 -13.21 -2.30 15.38
C ILE A 107 -14.50 -3.13 15.38
N SER A 108 -14.82 -3.74 14.24
CA SER A 108 -16.00 -4.57 14.07
C SER A 108 -16.05 -5.75 15.05
N TYR A 109 -14.94 -6.46 15.25
CA TYR A 109 -14.87 -7.60 16.19
C TYR A 109 -15.08 -7.21 17.65
N LYS A 110 -14.80 -5.94 18.00
CA LYS A 110 -14.83 -5.44 19.37
C LYS A 110 -16.00 -4.48 19.63
N LEU A 111 -16.87 -4.28 18.64
CA LEU A 111 -17.92 -3.27 18.66
C LEU A 111 -18.82 -3.37 19.91
N ASP A 112 -19.20 -4.60 20.28
CA ASP A 112 -20.12 -4.85 21.40
C ASP A 112 -19.49 -4.59 22.78
N LEU A 113 -18.17 -4.72 22.88
CA LEU A 113 -17.44 -4.56 24.14
C LEU A 113 -16.80 -3.17 24.27
N GLN A 114 -16.65 -2.45 23.16
CA GLN A 114 -15.92 -1.18 23.06
C GLN A 114 -14.56 -1.21 23.77
N ALA A 115 -13.88 -2.37 23.70
CA ALA A 115 -12.64 -2.60 24.41
C ALA A 115 -11.44 -2.24 23.53
N THR A 116 -10.55 -1.40 24.04
CA THR A 116 -9.31 -1.03 23.33
C THR A 116 -8.37 -2.22 23.14
N THR A 117 -8.30 -3.11 24.13
CA THR A 117 -7.33 -4.22 24.18
C THR A 117 -8.00 -5.48 24.70
N THR A 118 -7.52 -6.64 24.24
CA THR A 118 -7.93 -7.95 24.75
C THR A 118 -7.06 -8.43 25.92
N ARG A 119 -5.98 -7.69 26.26
CA ARG A 119 -5.17 -7.96 27.45
C ARG A 119 -5.98 -7.62 28.69
N GLY A 120 -6.17 -8.60 29.56
CA GLY A 120 -7.01 -8.47 30.76
C GLY A 120 -8.51 -8.71 30.53
N ALA A 121 -8.95 -8.99 29.30
CA ALA A 121 -10.33 -9.38 29.04
C ALA A 121 -10.65 -10.75 29.65
N SER A 122 -11.86 -10.90 30.20
CA SER A 122 -12.33 -12.19 30.72
C SER A 122 -12.44 -13.23 29.61
N ASN A 123 -12.44 -14.51 29.94
CA ASN A 123 -12.58 -15.57 28.95
C ASN A 123 -13.90 -15.43 28.16
N ALA A 124 -15.00 -15.08 28.83
CA ALA A 124 -16.29 -14.82 28.19
C ALA A 124 -16.24 -13.64 27.20
N GLN A 125 -15.48 -12.57 27.51
CA GLN A 125 -15.30 -11.46 26.57
C GLN A 125 -14.49 -11.88 25.34
N LYS A 126 -13.44 -12.68 25.53
CA LYS A 126 -12.63 -13.21 24.42
C LYS A 126 -13.45 -14.12 23.51
N GLU A 127 -14.31 -14.95 24.09
CA GLU A 127 -15.22 -15.84 23.37
C GLU A 127 -16.21 -15.04 22.51
N ARG A 128 -16.86 -14.01 23.07
CA ARG A 128 -17.76 -13.11 22.31
C ARG A 128 -17.05 -12.42 21.13
N ILE A 129 -15.83 -11.95 21.32
CA ILE A 129 -15.04 -11.36 20.22
C ILE A 129 -14.77 -12.41 19.13
N GLN A 130 -14.45 -13.64 19.53
CA GLN A 130 -14.17 -14.72 18.60
C GLN A 130 -15.42 -15.17 17.84
N GLU A 131 -16.57 -15.27 18.50
CA GLU A 131 -17.87 -15.55 17.88
C GLU A 131 -18.21 -14.47 16.85
N ARG A 132 -18.11 -13.19 17.23
CA ARG A 132 -18.37 -12.07 16.33
C ARG A 132 -17.40 -12.07 15.14
N LYS A 133 -16.11 -12.33 15.38
CA LYS A 133 -15.11 -12.48 14.31
C LYS A 133 -15.51 -13.58 13.33
N GLN A 134 -15.94 -14.75 13.81
CA GLN A 134 -16.38 -15.84 12.93
C GLN A 134 -17.64 -15.48 12.14
N GLN A 135 -18.62 -14.80 12.76
CA GLN A 135 -19.82 -14.34 12.09
C GLN A 135 -19.50 -13.36 10.95
N ILE A 136 -18.67 -12.36 11.20
CA ILE A 136 -18.25 -11.37 10.20
C ILE A 136 -17.43 -12.04 9.08
N GLN A 137 -16.51 -12.95 9.43
CA GLN A 137 -15.75 -13.72 8.43
C GLN A 137 -16.66 -14.52 7.49
N LYS A 138 -17.70 -15.17 8.04
CA LYS A 138 -18.68 -15.93 7.25
C LYS A 138 -19.49 -15.01 6.35
N LYS A 139 -20.00 -13.89 6.87
CA LYS A 139 -20.77 -12.93 6.07
C LYS A 139 -19.96 -12.31 4.92
N LEU A 140 -18.73 -11.87 5.20
CA LEU A 140 -17.83 -11.35 4.17
C LEU A 140 -17.50 -12.39 3.09
N TRP A 141 -17.43 -13.67 3.46
CA TRP A 141 -17.26 -14.75 2.50
C TRP A 141 -18.53 -15.00 1.67
N HIS A 142 -19.69 -15.12 2.31
CA HIS A 142 -20.94 -15.44 1.61
C HIS A 142 -21.46 -14.30 0.74
N GLU A 143 -21.35 -13.05 1.19
CA GLU A 143 -21.90 -11.89 0.47
C GLU A 143 -20.91 -11.30 -0.53
N LEU A 144 -19.61 -11.28 -0.21
CA LEU A 144 -18.59 -10.61 -1.03
C LEU A 144 -17.51 -11.55 -1.59
N GLY A 145 -17.51 -12.83 -1.22
CA GLY A 145 -16.45 -13.77 -1.61
C GLY A 145 -15.08 -13.42 -0.99
N LEU A 146 -15.05 -12.71 0.14
CA LEU A 146 -13.81 -12.20 0.74
C LEU A 146 -13.35 -13.05 1.93
N ARG A 147 -12.20 -13.70 1.77
CA ARG A 147 -11.55 -14.45 2.85
C ARG A 147 -10.61 -13.55 3.66
N VAL A 148 -11.06 -13.11 4.83
CA VAL A 148 -10.30 -12.19 5.71
C VAL A 148 -9.80 -12.84 6.99
N ASP A 149 -8.67 -12.34 7.50
CA ASP A 149 -8.10 -12.65 8.83
C ASP A 149 -7.96 -14.15 9.13
N LYS A 150 -7.52 -14.91 8.11
CA LYS A 150 -7.09 -16.32 8.22
C LYS A 150 -5.57 -16.41 8.09
N VAL A 151 -4.94 -17.23 8.92
CA VAL A 151 -3.52 -17.55 8.80
C VAL A 151 -3.34 -18.59 7.70
N VAL A 152 -2.42 -18.33 6.76
CA VAL A 152 -2.09 -19.27 5.68
C VAL A 152 -0.76 -19.96 6.04
N GLN A 153 -0.74 -21.30 6.08
CA GLN A 153 0.49 -22.04 6.39
C GLN A 153 1.60 -21.70 5.39
N GLY A 154 2.80 -21.38 5.90
CA GLY A 154 3.94 -20.95 5.08
C GLY A 154 3.80 -19.55 4.46
N GLY A 155 2.72 -18.83 4.78
CA GLY A 155 2.43 -17.47 4.30
C GLY A 155 2.14 -16.49 5.43
N GLY A 156 1.61 -15.32 5.05
CA GLY A 156 1.11 -14.30 5.97
C GLY A 156 -0.37 -14.53 6.35
N THR A 157 -1.10 -13.43 6.47
CA THR A 157 -2.56 -13.46 6.63
C THR A 157 -3.24 -13.45 5.26
N SER A 158 -4.51 -13.86 5.20
CA SER A 158 -5.33 -13.75 3.99
C SER A 158 -5.66 -12.30 3.62
N ASN A 159 -5.27 -11.31 4.43
CA ASN A 159 -5.48 -9.88 4.17
C ASN A 159 -4.44 -9.37 3.16
N THR A 160 -4.60 -9.79 1.91
CA THR A 160 -3.75 -9.36 0.80
C THR A 160 -4.19 -7.98 0.28
N GLY A 161 -3.33 -7.32 -0.51
CA GLY A 161 -3.69 -6.09 -1.20
C GLY A 161 -4.93 -6.22 -2.10
N ASN A 162 -5.15 -7.41 -2.70
CA ASN A 162 -6.33 -7.66 -3.51
C ASN A 162 -7.62 -7.74 -2.67
N VAL A 163 -7.56 -8.44 -1.52
CA VAL A 163 -8.68 -8.51 -0.58
C VAL A 163 -9.01 -7.12 -0.03
N ALA A 164 -8.00 -6.33 0.35
CA ALA A 164 -8.21 -4.96 0.80
C ALA A 164 -8.83 -4.07 -0.28
N ARG A 165 -8.40 -4.22 -1.54
CA ARG A 165 -8.98 -3.46 -2.66
C ARG A 165 -10.46 -3.76 -2.84
N ARG A 166 -10.83 -5.05 -2.92
CA ARG A 166 -12.24 -5.47 -3.04
C ARG A 166 -13.08 -5.09 -1.83
N PHE A 167 -12.52 -5.17 -0.63
CA PHE A 167 -13.21 -4.76 0.59
C PHE A 167 -13.64 -3.29 0.59
N PHE A 168 -12.88 -2.40 -0.05
CA PHE A 168 -13.24 -0.99 -0.14
C PHE A 168 -14.01 -0.64 -1.42
N GLU A 169 -14.41 -1.61 -2.26
CA GLU A 169 -15.19 -1.31 -3.49
C GLU A 169 -16.62 -0.86 -3.14
N ASN A 170 -17.27 -1.54 -2.19
CA ASN A 170 -18.65 -1.26 -1.76
C ASN A 170 -18.72 -0.91 -0.26
N PRO A 171 -18.50 0.36 0.13
CA PRO A 171 -18.55 0.78 1.54
C PRO A 171 -19.86 0.45 2.26
N LYS A 172 -20.99 0.49 1.55
CA LYS A 172 -22.32 0.24 2.09
C LYS A 172 -22.50 -1.20 2.56
N GLU A 173 -22.25 -2.18 1.70
CA GLU A 173 -22.33 -3.61 2.04
C GLU A 173 -21.38 -3.95 3.19
N VAL A 174 -20.17 -3.38 3.16
CA VAL A 174 -19.18 -3.59 4.23
C VAL A 174 -19.66 -2.98 5.55
N ALA A 175 -20.29 -1.80 5.53
CA ALA A 175 -20.86 -1.19 6.72
C ALA A 175 -21.98 -2.06 7.32
N GLU A 176 -22.85 -2.60 6.48
CA GLU A 176 -23.94 -3.51 6.89
C GLU A 176 -23.40 -4.80 7.53
N ILE A 177 -22.37 -5.40 6.93
CA ILE A 177 -21.76 -6.63 7.44
C ILE A 177 -20.98 -6.39 8.74
N THR A 178 -20.19 -5.32 8.79
CA THR A 178 -19.25 -5.05 9.91
C THR A 178 -19.89 -4.28 11.06
N GLY A 179 -21.00 -3.58 10.82
CA GLY A 179 -21.61 -2.64 11.77
C GLY A 179 -20.77 -1.38 12.02
N VAL A 180 -19.79 -1.10 11.15
CA VAL A 180 -18.98 0.12 11.21
C VAL A 180 -19.64 1.21 10.36
N ASP A 181 -19.49 2.47 10.76
CA ASP A 181 -20.11 3.64 10.14
C ASP A 181 -19.73 3.75 8.66
N GLU A 182 -20.74 3.73 7.78
CA GLU A 182 -20.56 3.77 6.33
C GLU A 182 -19.74 4.97 5.86
N ASN A 183 -19.99 6.15 6.44
CA ASN A 183 -19.28 7.37 6.09
C ASN A 183 -17.79 7.26 6.41
N LEU A 184 -17.41 6.65 7.55
CA LEU A 184 -16.01 6.40 7.85
C LEU A 184 -15.35 5.49 6.79
N ILE A 185 -16.03 4.41 6.38
CA ILE A 185 -15.52 3.46 5.38
C ILE A 185 -15.39 4.14 4.01
N ALA A 186 -16.37 4.94 3.60
CA ALA A 186 -16.35 5.68 2.34
C ALA A 186 -15.22 6.74 2.30
N ARG A 187 -14.96 7.42 3.43
CA ARG A 187 -13.82 8.35 3.55
C ARG A 187 -12.49 7.62 3.48
N PHE A 188 -12.38 6.44 4.11
CA PHE A 188 -11.20 5.59 3.99
C PHE A 188 -10.97 5.10 2.56
N GLN A 189 -12.01 4.65 1.86
CA GLN A 189 -11.94 4.30 0.44
C GLN A 189 -11.42 5.48 -0.39
N THR A 190 -11.98 6.68 -0.17
CA THR A 190 -11.58 7.91 -0.89
C THR A 190 -10.10 8.20 -0.69
N ILE A 191 -9.62 8.20 0.56
CA ILE A 191 -8.21 8.45 0.90
C ILE A 191 -7.29 7.40 0.26
N LEU A 192 -7.65 6.12 0.34
CA LEU A 192 -6.83 5.04 -0.22
C LEU A 192 -6.83 5.08 -1.76
N ALA A 193 -7.93 5.50 -2.40
CA ALA A 193 -8.01 5.63 -3.84
C ALA A 193 -7.09 6.74 -4.36
N ILE A 194 -7.15 7.94 -3.77
CA ILE A 194 -6.33 9.09 -4.19
C ILE A 194 -4.83 8.83 -3.97
N LEU A 195 -4.44 8.23 -2.85
CA LEU A 195 -3.03 7.92 -2.57
C LEU A 195 -2.42 6.97 -3.62
N THR A 196 -3.23 6.09 -4.19
CA THR A 196 -2.81 5.15 -5.23
C THR A 196 -3.09 5.60 -6.66
N SER A 197 -3.75 6.75 -6.83
CA SER A 197 -4.23 7.19 -8.14
C SER A 197 -3.11 7.64 -9.09
N GLY A 198 -1.97 8.07 -8.53
CA GLY A 198 -0.87 8.65 -9.30
C GLY A 198 -1.11 10.10 -9.73
N TYR A 199 -2.23 10.72 -9.32
CA TYR A 199 -2.49 12.14 -9.59
C TYR A 199 -1.86 13.05 -8.53
N GLU A 200 -1.56 14.28 -8.93
CA GLU A 200 -1.19 15.32 -7.98
C GLU A 200 -2.36 15.73 -7.09
N LEU A 201 -2.09 15.85 -5.79
CA LEU A 201 -3.11 16.16 -4.79
C LEU A 201 -2.94 17.58 -4.27
N ASP A 202 -4.06 18.24 -4.00
CA ASP A 202 -4.07 19.50 -3.26
C ASP A 202 -3.88 19.18 -1.76
N HIS A 203 -2.69 19.49 -1.25
CA HIS A 203 -2.33 19.23 0.14
C HIS A 203 -3.27 19.89 1.15
N ASN A 204 -3.83 21.07 0.86
CA ASN A 204 -4.73 21.78 1.79
C ASN A 204 -6.11 21.12 1.84
N LYS A 205 -6.65 20.73 0.68
CA LYS A 205 -7.92 20.01 0.61
C LYS A 205 -7.80 18.63 1.25
N PHE A 206 -6.70 17.93 0.98
CA PHE A 206 -6.40 16.65 1.61
C PHE A 206 -6.28 16.78 3.13
N ASP A 207 -5.59 17.80 3.64
CA ASP A 207 -5.43 18.04 5.08
C ASP A 207 -6.77 18.20 5.79
N LYS A 208 -7.66 19.02 5.21
CA LYS A 208 -9.01 19.22 5.73
C LYS A 208 -9.79 17.91 5.73
N PHE A 209 -9.80 17.19 4.61
CA PHE A 209 -10.53 15.93 4.49
C PHE A 209 -10.01 14.87 5.46
N ALA A 210 -8.69 14.76 5.63
CA ALA A 210 -8.02 13.84 6.53
C ALA A 210 -8.30 14.17 8.01
N THR A 211 -8.23 15.46 8.37
CA THR A 211 -8.52 15.94 9.73
C THR A 211 -9.97 15.65 10.14
N GLU A 212 -10.94 16.00 9.28
CA GLU A 212 -12.36 15.67 9.51
C GLU A 212 -12.59 14.15 9.64
N THR A 213 -11.86 13.34 8.88
CA THR A 213 -11.92 11.87 8.98
C THR A 213 -11.37 11.38 10.32
N ALA A 214 -10.26 11.96 10.80
CA ALA A 214 -9.69 11.63 12.10
C ALA A 214 -10.63 12.02 13.26
N GLU A 215 -11.28 13.17 13.16
CA GLU A 215 -12.31 13.61 14.12
C GLU A 215 -13.52 12.68 14.14
N LEU A 216 -14.02 12.28 12.96
CA LEU A 216 -15.10 11.30 12.84
C LEU A 216 -14.71 9.96 13.48
N PHE A 217 -13.49 9.48 13.21
CA PHE A 217 -12.96 8.25 13.79
C PHE A 217 -12.95 8.30 15.31
N ILE A 218 -12.42 9.36 15.91
CA ILE A 218 -12.34 9.51 17.36
C ILE A 218 -13.72 9.68 17.99
N ARG A 219 -14.62 10.41 17.34
CA ARG A 219 -16.00 10.60 17.82
C ARG A 219 -16.77 9.28 17.90
N LYS A 220 -16.63 8.40 16.91
CA LYS A 220 -17.38 7.13 16.83
C LYS A 220 -16.65 5.97 17.52
N TYR A 221 -15.32 5.94 17.40
CA TYR A 221 -14.46 4.81 17.78
C TYR A 221 -13.27 5.24 18.65
N GLY A 222 -13.39 6.33 19.43
CA GLY A 222 -12.31 6.84 20.27
C GLY A 222 -11.79 5.85 21.33
N TRP A 223 -12.60 4.84 21.66
CA TRP A 223 -12.20 3.70 22.49
C TRP A 223 -11.20 2.75 21.80
N TYR A 224 -11.14 2.74 20.47
CA TYR A 224 -10.17 1.95 19.70
C TYR A 224 -8.95 2.81 19.36
N ARG A 225 -7.75 2.32 19.69
CA ARG A 225 -6.49 3.04 19.37
C ARG A 225 -6.23 3.01 17.88
N MET A 226 -6.10 4.20 17.28
CA MET A 226 -5.78 4.33 15.86
C MET A 226 -4.46 3.61 15.53
N PRO A 227 -4.41 2.75 14.50
CA PRO A 227 -3.17 2.12 14.07
C PRO A 227 -2.16 3.14 13.54
N VAL A 228 -0.86 2.85 13.69
CA VAL A 228 0.23 3.75 13.25
C VAL A 228 0.10 4.17 11.79
N THR A 229 -0.25 3.25 10.90
CA THR A 229 -0.40 3.55 9.46
C THR A 229 -1.60 4.46 9.17
N VAL A 230 -2.72 4.27 9.88
CA VAL A 230 -3.90 5.14 9.79
C VAL A 230 -3.53 6.54 10.30
N HIS A 231 -2.86 6.61 11.45
CA HIS A 231 -2.36 7.86 12.01
C HIS A 231 -1.41 8.59 11.05
N LYS A 232 -0.43 7.91 10.46
CA LYS A 232 0.50 8.51 9.48
C LYS A 232 -0.24 9.16 8.32
N ILE A 233 -1.24 8.48 7.76
CA ILE A 233 -1.99 9.00 6.61
C ILE A 233 -2.90 10.15 7.03
N LEU A 234 -3.67 9.99 8.11
CA LEU A 234 -4.66 11.01 8.50
C LEU A 234 -4.02 12.27 9.07
N ILE A 235 -2.86 12.17 9.73
CA ILE A 235 -2.20 13.29 10.41
C ILE A 235 -1.06 13.86 9.57
N HIS A 236 -0.21 13.00 9.00
CA HIS A 236 1.01 13.42 8.30
C HIS A 236 0.88 13.30 6.77
N GLY A 237 -0.26 12.83 6.26
CA GLY A 237 -0.46 12.62 4.83
C GLY A 237 -0.33 13.89 4.01
N SER A 238 -0.91 15.01 4.47
CA SER A 238 -0.77 16.31 3.79
C SER A 238 0.67 16.78 3.74
N GLN A 239 1.41 16.64 4.85
CA GLN A 239 2.81 17.00 4.93
C GLN A 239 3.66 16.14 3.98
N ALA A 240 3.41 14.83 3.93
CA ALA A 240 4.09 13.95 2.98
C ALA A 240 3.81 14.36 1.52
N ILE A 241 2.55 14.66 1.18
CA ILE A 241 2.17 15.16 -0.17
C ILE A 241 2.93 16.45 -0.50
N LYS A 242 3.13 17.33 0.48
CA LYS A 242 3.86 18.59 0.30
C LYS A 242 5.37 18.38 0.07
N HIS A 243 5.98 17.40 0.74
CA HIS A 243 7.44 17.17 0.66
C HIS A 243 7.84 16.24 -0.50
N MET A 244 6.94 15.42 -1.01
CA MET A 244 7.22 14.46 -2.08
C MET A 244 7.19 15.15 -3.46
N LEU A 245 8.22 14.89 -4.27
CA LEU A 245 8.34 15.45 -5.62
C LEU A 245 7.32 14.86 -6.60
N LEU A 246 6.98 13.58 -6.42
CA LEU A 246 6.06 12.85 -7.28
C LEU A 246 4.84 12.38 -6.48
N PRO A 247 3.71 12.14 -7.15
CA PRO A 247 2.53 11.53 -6.53
C PRO A 247 2.87 10.24 -5.78
N ILE A 248 2.28 10.07 -4.60
CA ILE A 248 2.57 8.95 -3.70
C ILE A 248 2.40 7.58 -4.39
N GLY A 249 1.40 7.44 -5.25
CA GLY A 249 1.15 6.20 -6.00
C GLY A 249 2.32 5.81 -6.92
N MET A 250 3.07 6.78 -7.45
CA MET A 250 4.26 6.53 -8.28
C MET A 250 5.49 6.13 -7.46
N LEU A 251 5.52 6.49 -6.17
CA LEU A 251 6.62 6.20 -5.25
C LEU A 251 6.37 4.93 -4.41
N SER A 252 5.38 4.14 -4.80
CA SER A 252 4.89 2.94 -4.09
C SER A 252 5.86 1.76 -4.15
N GLU A 253 5.93 1.02 -3.05
CA GLU A 253 6.67 -0.24 -2.93
C GLU A 253 6.05 -1.40 -3.75
N GLU A 254 4.79 -1.27 -4.20
CA GLU A 254 4.07 -2.33 -4.94
C GLU A 254 4.84 -2.80 -6.18
N ALA A 255 5.51 -1.88 -6.88
CA ALA A 255 6.26 -2.21 -8.08
C ALA A 255 7.45 -3.13 -7.77
N GLN A 256 8.18 -2.88 -6.68
CA GLN A 256 9.30 -3.73 -6.26
C GLN A 256 8.79 -5.08 -5.74
N GLU A 257 7.70 -5.11 -4.98
CA GLU A 257 7.11 -6.37 -4.53
C GLU A 257 6.62 -7.24 -5.70
N ALA A 258 6.06 -6.63 -6.74
CA ALA A 258 5.70 -7.33 -7.97
C ALA A 258 6.93 -7.91 -8.70
N CYS A 259 8.05 -7.19 -8.69
CA CYS A 259 9.32 -7.69 -9.24
C CYS A 259 9.81 -8.97 -8.55
N ASN A 260 9.45 -9.22 -7.28
CA ASN A 260 9.80 -10.49 -6.61
C ASN A 260 9.14 -11.71 -7.28
N LYS A 261 7.96 -11.54 -7.88
CA LYS A 261 7.31 -12.62 -8.66
C LYS A 261 8.08 -12.89 -9.95
N ILE A 262 8.49 -11.82 -10.64
CA ILE A 262 9.32 -11.91 -11.86
C ILE A 262 10.67 -12.57 -11.54
N TYR A 263 11.30 -12.19 -10.44
CA TYR A 263 12.55 -12.79 -9.96
C TYR A 263 12.42 -14.31 -9.78
N LYS A 264 11.37 -14.78 -9.10
CA LYS A 264 11.12 -16.21 -8.89
C LYS A 264 10.92 -16.94 -10.23
N ARG A 265 10.10 -16.38 -11.12
CA ARG A 265 9.86 -16.92 -12.47
C ARG A 265 11.13 -17.02 -13.30
N PHE A 266 11.95 -15.96 -13.32
CA PHE A 266 13.22 -15.97 -14.03
C PHE A 266 14.18 -16.99 -13.45
N ARG A 267 14.25 -17.09 -12.13
CA ARG A 267 15.06 -18.10 -11.47
C ARG A 267 14.64 -19.51 -11.86
N GLU A 268 13.35 -19.80 -11.93
CA GLU A 268 12.83 -21.13 -12.28
C GLU A 268 13.00 -21.47 -13.77
N HIS A 269 12.72 -20.52 -14.68
CA HIS A 269 12.57 -20.83 -16.11
C HIS A 269 13.64 -20.23 -17.03
N HIS A 270 14.36 -19.19 -16.60
CA HIS A 270 15.25 -18.41 -17.47
C HIS A 270 16.71 -18.38 -17.02
N THR A 271 17.01 -18.81 -15.80
CA THR A 271 18.39 -18.99 -15.36
C THR A 271 18.90 -20.39 -15.68
N HIS A 272 20.22 -20.54 -15.71
CA HIS A 272 20.96 -21.81 -15.80
C HIS A 272 20.52 -22.95 -14.86
N LEU A 273 19.47 -22.81 -14.03
CA LEU A 273 18.81 -23.93 -13.34
C LEU A 273 18.30 -25.01 -14.31
N GLN A 274 17.89 -24.66 -15.54
CA GLN A 274 17.62 -25.64 -16.60
C GLN A 274 18.89 -26.38 -17.12
N ARG A 275 20.11 -25.88 -16.83
CA ARG A 275 21.40 -26.48 -17.23
C ARG A 275 22.27 -26.99 -16.06
N LYS A 276 21.83 -26.86 -14.80
CA LYS A 276 22.55 -27.27 -13.56
C LYS A 276 24.04 -26.87 -13.49
N SER A 277 24.38 -25.57 -13.60
CA SER A 277 25.77 -25.10 -13.45
C SER A 277 26.10 -24.53 -12.03
N SER A 278 26.97 -23.51 -11.93
CA SER A 278 27.39 -22.86 -10.68
C SER A 278 26.45 -21.74 -10.23
N ARG A 279 26.44 -21.43 -8.91
CA ARG A 279 25.64 -20.33 -8.32
C ARG A 279 25.95 -18.98 -8.96
N ILE A 280 27.20 -18.74 -9.34
CA ILE A 280 27.65 -17.48 -9.95
C ILE A 280 26.97 -17.29 -11.31
N ASN A 281 26.94 -18.34 -12.14
CA ASN A 281 26.29 -18.28 -13.44
C ASN A 281 24.78 -18.07 -13.32
N THR A 282 24.13 -18.74 -12.36
CA THR A 282 22.71 -18.53 -12.09
C THR A 282 22.40 -17.08 -11.71
N THR A 283 23.20 -16.47 -10.83
CA THR A 283 23.02 -15.07 -10.44
C THR A 283 23.27 -14.11 -11.60
N ARG A 284 24.29 -14.39 -12.43
CA ARG A 284 24.60 -13.58 -13.62
C ARG A 284 23.46 -13.57 -14.62
N ASP A 285 22.90 -14.75 -14.95
CA ASP A 285 21.74 -14.84 -15.85
C ASP A 285 20.54 -14.08 -15.31
N LEU A 286 20.29 -14.22 -14.01
CA LEU A 286 19.17 -13.56 -13.36
C LEU A 286 19.30 -12.05 -13.45
N LEU A 287 20.50 -11.52 -13.22
CA LEU A 287 20.79 -10.10 -13.38
C LEU A 287 20.56 -9.64 -14.83
N HIS A 288 21.09 -10.37 -15.82
CA HIS A 288 20.89 -10.04 -17.23
C HIS A 288 19.40 -10.04 -17.61
N MET A 289 18.64 -11.05 -17.18
CA MET A 289 17.20 -11.12 -17.45
C MET A 289 16.42 -9.98 -16.79
N LEU A 290 16.80 -9.59 -15.57
CA LEU A 290 16.20 -8.43 -14.91
C LEU A 290 16.52 -7.13 -15.64
N LEU A 291 17.77 -6.95 -16.10
CA LEU A 291 18.16 -5.77 -16.91
C LEU A 291 17.36 -5.69 -18.21
N VAL A 292 17.22 -6.79 -18.95
CA VAL A 292 16.39 -6.87 -20.16
C VAL A 292 14.91 -6.62 -19.84
N ALA A 293 14.42 -7.08 -18.69
CA ALA A 293 13.06 -6.85 -18.26
C ALA A 293 12.78 -5.36 -17.96
N SER A 294 13.74 -4.67 -17.34
CA SER A 294 13.66 -3.26 -16.95
C SER A 294 14.16 -2.26 -18.00
N ASP A 295 14.68 -2.73 -19.15
CA ASP A 295 15.20 -1.85 -20.19
C ASP A 295 14.08 -0.96 -20.77
N PRO A 296 14.22 0.38 -20.75
CA PRO A 296 13.18 1.29 -21.22
C PRO A 296 12.86 1.17 -22.71
N VAL A 297 13.87 0.90 -23.55
CA VAL A 297 13.71 0.76 -25.00
C VAL A 297 12.96 -0.53 -25.32
N ILE A 298 13.36 -1.64 -24.69
CA ILE A 298 12.68 -2.93 -24.87
C ILE A 298 11.27 -2.86 -24.30
N SER A 299 11.08 -2.28 -23.10
CA SER A 299 9.78 -2.14 -22.45
C SER A 299 8.78 -1.38 -23.33
N ARG A 300 9.23 -0.30 -23.99
CA ARG A 300 8.41 0.48 -24.93
C ARG A 300 7.95 -0.33 -26.15
N LEU A 301 8.74 -1.30 -26.60
CA LEU A 301 8.43 -2.14 -27.76
C LEU A 301 7.53 -3.33 -27.40
N ARG A 302 7.36 -3.66 -26.12
CA ARG A 302 6.48 -4.75 -25.69
C ARG A 302 5.02 -4.34 -25.86
N SER A 303 4.19 -5.29 -26.28
CA SER A 303 2.73 -5.12 -26.24
C SER A 303 2.28 -4.96 -24.79
N SER A 304 1.78 -3.77 -24.45
CA SER A 304 1.14 -3.54 -23.16
C SER A 304 -0.31 -4.01 -23.22
N SER A 305 -0.73 -4.84 -22.26
CA SER A 305 -2.15 -5.11 -22.03
C SER A 305 -2.85 -3.79 -21.67
N LYS A 306 -4.05 -3.54 -22.24
CA LYS A 306 -4.85 -2.37 -21.85
C LYS A 306 -5.18 -2.47 -20.36
N ILE A 307 -4.73 -1.50 -19.56
CA ILE A 307 -5.09 -1.41 -18.15
C ILE A 307 -6.47 -0.76 -18.08
N HIS A 308 -7.45 -1.46 -17.51
CA HIS A 308 -8.76 -0.86 -17.23
C HIS A 308 -8.60 0.25 -16.18
N GLN A 309 -8.87 1.49 -16.59
CA GLN A 309 -8.94 2.60 -15.65
C GLN A 309 -10.20 2.46 -14.80
N ARG A 310 -10.03 2.26 -13.50
CA ARG A 310 -11.16 2.23 -12.56
C ARG A 310 -11.59 3.65 -12.24
N LYS A 311 -12.91 3.88 -12.20
CA LYS A 311 -13.48 5.17 -11.80
C LYS A 311 -13.11 5.48 -10.36
N LEU A 312 -12.62 6.71 -10.14
CA LEU A 312 -12.38 7.22 -8.79
C LEU A 312 -13.70 7.59 -8.12
N PRO A 313 -13.81 7.50 -6.77
CA PRO A 313 -14.97 8.00 -6.05
C PRO A 313 -15.19 9.50 -6.32
N ASN A 314 -16.43 9.98 -6.33
CA ASN A 314 -16.72 11.40 -6.62
C ASN A 314 -15.97 12.36 -5.68
N ASN A 315 -15.95 12.05 -4.38
CA ASN A 315 -15.21 12.82 -3.37
C ASN A 315 -13.70 12.85 -3.62
N ALA A 316 -13.15 11.87 -4.35
CA ALA A 316 -11.73 11.82 -4.68
C ALA A 316 -11.36 12.87 -5.74
N LEU A 317 -12.27 13.16 -6.67
CA LEU A 317 -12.03 14.12 -7.75
C LEU A 317 -11.82 15.54 -7.22
N GLU A 318 -12.52 15.92 -6.16
CA GLU A 318 -12.39 17.25 -5.54
C GLU A 318 -11.01 17.51 -4.92
N LEU A 319 -10.28 16.44 -4.58
CA LEU A 319 -8.99 16.46 -3.90
C LEU A 319 -7.79 16.48 -4.87
N ILE A 320 -8.03 16.20 -6.15
CA ILE A 320 -7.02 16.19 -7.20
C ILE A 320 -6.80 17.62 -7.70
N LYS A 321 -5.54 17.98 -7.96
CA LYS A 321 -5.23 19.17 -8.74
C LYS A 321 -5.51 18.85 -10.21
N PHE A 322 -6.61 19.36 -10.73
CA PHE A 322 -6.76 19.44 -12.19
C PHE A 322 -5.89 20.60 -12.66
N GLU A 323 -4.75 20.29 -13.27
CA GLU A 323 -4.12 21.27 -14.14
C GLU A 323 -5.09 21.51 -15.29
N THR A 324 -5.62 22.73 -15.38
CA THR A 324 -6.44 23.17 -16.49
C THR A 324 -5.55 23.34 -17.72
N ASP A 325 -5.16 22.24 -18.34
CA ASP A 325 -4.77 22.20 -19.75
C ASP A 325 -5.76 21.32 -20.49
N VAL A 326 -6.94 21.89 -20.74
CA VAL A 326 -7.88 21.38 -21.73
C VAL A 326 -7.19 21.51 -23.08
N LYS A 327 -6.60 20.42 -23.57
CA LYS A 327 -6.63 20.13 -25.00
C LYS A 327 -7.70 19.07 -25.20
N GLU A 328 -8.83 19.52 -25.73
CA GLU A 328 -9.92 18.71 -26.22
C GLU A 328 -9.39 17.61 -27.15
N ASN A 329 -9.24 16.39 -26.63
CA ASN A 329 -9.26 15.22 -27.50
C ASN A 329 -10.72 14.80 -27.61
N LYS A 330 -11.33 15.20 -28.74
CA LYS A 330 -12.63 14.69 -29.19
C LYS A 330 -12.63 13.16 -29.11
N PRO A 331 -13.70 12.52 -28.62
CA PRO A 331 -13.86 11.07 -28.77
C PRO A 331 -13.95 10.75 -30.27
N SER A 332 -12.99 9.99 -30.77
CA SER A 332 -13.14 9.33 -32.08
C SER A 332 -14.20 8.25 -31.91
N ALA A 333 -15.34 8.47 -32.56
CA ALA A 333 -16.34 7.45 -32.83
C ALA A 333 -15.66 6.34 -33.62
N ASP A 334 -15.60 5.14 -33.03
CA ASP A 334 -15.52 3.83 -33.68
C ASP A 334 -15.52 2.81 -32.53
N ASP A 335 -16.72 2.54 -31.99
CA ASP A 335 -17.00 1.31 -31.23
C ASP A 335 -17.27 0.21 -32.26
N PRO A 336 -16.49 -0.88 -32.29
CA PRO A 336 -17.00 -2.17 -32.68
C PRO A 336 -17.44 -2.95 -31.44
N GLU A 337 -18.62 -3.51 -31.62
CA GLU A 337 -19.46 -4.32 -30.74
C GLU A 337 -18.74 -5.35 -29.87
N GLU A 338 -19.39 -5.62 -28.75
CA GLU A 338 -19.12 -6.63 -27.73
C GLU A 338 -18.95 -8.03 -28.35
N GLU A 339 -17.79 -8.65 -28.15
CA GLU A 339 -17.65 -10.11 -28.17
C GLU A 339 -17.26 -10.58 -26.77
N GLU A 340 -18.20 -11.28 -26.14
CA GLU A 340 -18.03 -12.06 -24.92
C GLU A 340 -17.12 -13.24 -25.22
N ASP A 341 -15.94 -13.30 -24.60
CA ASP A 341 -15.12 -14.51 -24.56
C ASP A 341 -15.23 -15.12 -23.16
N GLU A 342 -16.17 -16.05 -23.03
CA GLU A 342 -16.24 -17.03 -21.95
C GLU A 342 -15.06 -18.00 -22.09
N SER A 343 -14.11 -17.93 -21.15
CA SER A 343 -13.23 -19.07 -20.89
C SER A 343 -13.35 -19.45 -19.42
N GLU A 344 -14.25 -20.40 -19.17
CA GLU A 344 -14.34 -21.22 -17.98
C GLU A 344 -13.00 -21.98 -17.79
N GLU A 345 -12.33 -21.79 -16.66
CA GLU A 345 -11.36 -22.78 -16.18
C GLU A 345 -12.01 -23.54 -15.03
N GLU A 346 -12.37 -24.78 -15.32
CA GLU A 346 -12.79 -25.82 -14.39
C GLU A 346 -11.80 -25.93 -13.23
N ILE A 347 -12.30 -25.74 -12.01
CA ILE A 347 -11.59 -26.15 -10.80
C ILE A 347 -11.95 -27.61 -10.57
N GLU A 348 -10.99 -28.50 -10.81
CA GLU A 348 -11.07 -29.89 -10.34
C GLU A 348 -11.23 -29.87 -8.81
N GLU A 349 -12.41 -30.31 -8.37
CA GLU A 349 -12.67 -30.78 -7.02
C GLU A 349 -11.78 -31.98 -6.74
N GLU A 350 -10.99 -31.94 -5.66
CA GLU A 350 -10.76 -33.17 -4.89
C GLU A 350 -10.47 -32.86 -3.41
N GLU A 351 -11.43 -33.33 -2.62
CA GLU A 351 -11.34 -33.83 -1.24
C GLU A 351 -11.17 -32.84 -0.08
N LEU A 352 -12.34 -32.42 0.39
CA LEU A 352 -12.77 -32.59 1.78
C LEU A 352 -11.88 -33.55 2.60
N ASN A 353 -11.25 -33.02 3.64
CA ASN A 353 -11.38 -33.65 4.95
C ASN A 353 -11.30 -32.61 6.08
N PHE A 354 -12.43 -32.52 6.78
CA PHE A 354 -12.60 -31.85 8.06
C PHE A 354 -11.62 -32.41 9.10
N PHE A 355 -10.95 -31.55 9.86
CA PHE A 355 -10.89 -31.54 11.32
C PHE A 355 -10.43 -30.18 11.85
#